data_AF-A0A351L502-F1
#
_entry.id   AF-A0A351L502-F1
#
_cell.length_a   1.000
_cell.length_b   1.000
_cell.length_c   1.000
_cell.angle_alpha   90.00
_cell.angle_beta   90.00
_cell.angle_gamma   90.00
#
_symmetry.space_group_name_H-M   'P 1'
#
loop_
_entity.id
_entity.type
_entity.pdbx_description
1 polymer ?
#
loop_
_entity_poly.entity_id
_entity_poly.type
_entity_poly.pdbx_seq_one_letter_code
_entity_poly.pdbx_strand_id
1 'polypeptide(L)'
;MTDSGKLIGWEALIDFYDSMAELTPPGVSFKRDSKAGKTYLYLQFRIPGGKRYAKPCACDFTEDGIRKALMKAQKVAEALTKFSTESEFWAWYDS
;
A
#
# COMPACT_ATOMS: atom_id res chain seq x y z
N MET A 1 -16.18 23.61 21.66
CA MET A 1 -15.15 23.35 20.62
C MET A 1 -13.96 22.72 21.33
N THR A 2 -13.19 21.89 20.60
CA THR A 2 -12.13 20.92 21.00
C THR A 2 -12.70 19.52 21.29
N ASP A 3 -12.40 18.45 20.56
CA ASP A 3 -11.31 18.16 19.63
C ASP A 3 -11.79 17.09 18.63
N SER A 4 -11.61 17.33 17.33
CA SER A 4 -12.04 16.43 16.24
C SER A 4 -11.08 15.26 16.03
N GLY A 5 -10.07 15.09 16.88
CA GLY A 5 -9.14 13.96 16.89
C GLY A 5 -9.66 12.76 17.68
N LYS A 6 -10.79 12.17 17.28
CA LYS A 6 -11.23 10.90 17.87
C LYS A 6 -10.12 9.88 17.64
N LEU A 7 -9.40 9.50 18.70
CA LEU A 7 -8.56 8.31 18.74
C LEU A 7 -9.44 7.15 18.27
N ILE A 8 -9.33 6.81 17.00
CA ILE A 8 -9.72 5.48 16.55
C ILE A 8 -8.76 4.59 17.34
N GLY A 9 -9.30 3.74 18.20
CA GLY A 9 -8.47 2.79 18.95
C GLY A 9 -7.55 2.06 17.96
N TRP A 10 -6.34 1.73 18.39
CA TRP A 10 -5.38 0.99 17.56
C TRP A 10 -6.02 -0.21 16.84
N GLU A 11 -6.99 -0.86 17.50
CA GLU A 11 -7.83 -1.93 16.95
C GLU A 11 -8.67 -1.49 15.75
N ALA A 12 -9.41 -0.37 15.83
CA ALA A 12 -10.21 0.09 14.71
C ALA A 12 -9.35 0.61 13.53
N LEU A 13 -8.11 1.05 13.78
CA LEU A 13 -7.15 1.33 12.70
C LEU A 13 -6.65 0.04 12.03
N ILE A 14 -6.52 -1.05 12.79
CA ILE A 14 -6.22 -2.39 12.26
C ILE A 14 -7.40 -2.88 11.42
N ASP A 15 -8.63 -2.80 11.93
CA ASP A 15 -9.83 -3.23 11.19
C ASP A 15 -9.98 -2.44 9.88
N PHE A 16 -9.69 -1.13 9.92
CA PHE A 16 -9.67 -0.29 8.73
C PHE A 16 -8.58 -0.72 7.76
N TYR A 17 -7.37 -1.02 8.25
CA TYR A 17 -6.30 -1.57 7.42
C TYR A 17 -6.70 -2.89 6.75
N ASP A 18 -7.27 -3.83 7.50
CA ASP A 18 -7.67 -5.14 6.98
C ASP A 18 -8.77 -5.00 5.92
N SER A 19 -9.79 -4.17 6.19
CA SER A 19 -10.85 -3.84 5.23
C SER A 19 -10.30 -3.25 3.94
N MET A 20 -9.31 -2.35 4.03
CA MET A 20 -8.69 -1.75 2.85
C MET A 20 -7.76 -2.73 2.12
N ALA A 21 -7.11 -3.64 2.84
CA ALA A 21 -6.26 -4.66 2.24
C ALA A 21 -7.07 -5.64 1.39
N GLU A 22 -8.30 -5.96 1.80
CA GLU A 22 -9.24 -6.79 1.02
C GLU A 22 -9.67 -6.13 -0.30
N LEU A 23 -9.68 -4.79 -0.36
CA LEU A 23 -10.00 -4.03 -1.58
C LEU A 23 -8.83 -3.92 -2.57
N THR A 24 -7.68 -4.51 -2.26
CA THR A 24 -6.52 -4.48 -3.16
C THR A 24 -6.74 -5.36 -4.40
N PRO A 25 -6.35 -4.89 -5.61
CA PRO A 25 -6.52 -5.69 -6.82
C PRO A 25 -5.66 -6.97 -6.81
N PRO A 26 -6.09 -8.05 -7.48
CA PRO A 26 -5.32 -9.29 -7.55
C PRO A 26 -3.89 -9.07 -8.05
N GLY A 27 -2.92 -9.68 -7.37
CA GLY A 27 -1.50 -9.56 -7.71
C GLY A 27 -0.81 -8.32 -7.11
N VAL A 28 -1.56 -7.44 -6.44
CA VAL A 28 -1.04 -6.34 -5.62
C VAL A 28 -1.64 -6.46 -4.21
N SER A 29 -0.85 -6.20 -3.19
CA SER A 29 -1.30 -6.03 -1.82
C SER A 29 -0.47 -4.94 -1.15
N PHE A 30 -0.88 -4.50 0.03
CA PHE A 30 0.01 -3.77 0.91
C PHE A 30 0.13 -4.49 2.25
N LYS A 31 1.32 -4.43 2.83
CA LYS A 31 1.70 -5.12 4.07
C LYS A 31 2.10 -4.08 5.10
N ARG A 32 1.56 -4.23 6.31
CA ARG A 32 2.07 -3.57 7.50
C ARG A 32 3.36 -4.26 7.99
N ASP A 33 4.38 -3.47 8.28
CA ASP A 33 5.63 -3.93 8.90
C ASP A 33 6.00 -3.02 10.07
N SER A 34 6.41 -3.61 11.18
CA SER A 34 6.75 -2.87 12.40
C SER A 34 8.23 -3.05 12.69
N LYS A 35 9.00 -1.96 12.55
CA LYS A 35 10.45 -1.97 12.75
C LYS A 35 10.88 -0.78 13.62
N ALA A 36 11.70 -1.06 14.63
CA ALA A 36 12.26 -0.06 15.55
C ALA A 36 11.19 0.89 16.16
N GLY A 37 10.05 0.33 16.57
CA GLY A 37 8.96 1.09 17.21
C GLY A 37 8.11 1.95 16.27
N LYS A 38 8.32 1.84 14.94
CA LYS A 38 7.50 2.51 13.92
C LYS A 38 6.82 1.47 13.04
N THR A 39 5.58 1.77 12.66
CA THR A 39 4.79 0.95 11.76
C THR A 39 4.77 1.58 10.37
N TYR A 40 5.22 0.83 9.38
CA TYR A 40 5.33 1.24 7.99
C TYR A 40 4.42 0.39 7.11
N LEU A 41 3.96 0.98 6.02
CA LEU A 41 3.25 0.26 4.97
C LEU A 41 4.20 -0.02 3.79
N TYR A 42 4.14 -1.23 3.28
CA TYR A 42 4.84 -1.69 2.07
C TYR A 42 3.82 -2.06 1.01
N LEU A 43 4.11 -1.78 -0.25
CA LEU A 43 3.40 -2.33 -1.39
C LEU A 43 4.07 -3.64 -1.80
N GLN A 44 3.29 -4.67 -2.03
CA GLN A 44 3.75 -5.95 -2.54
C GLN A 44 3.04 -6.25 -3.85
N PHE A 45 3.79 -6.57 -4.89
CA PHE A 45 3.19 -6.88 -6.18
C PHE A 45 4.07 -7.80 -7.00
N ARG A 46 3.50 -8.46 -8.00
CA ARG A 46 4.23 -9.30 -8.94
C ARG A 46 4.16 -8.71 -10.34
N ILE A 47 5.31 -8.43 -10.92
CA ILE A 47 5.42 -8.07 -12.33
C ILE A 47 5.21 -9.34 -13.18
N PRO A 48 4.42 -9.29 -14.27
CA PRO A 48 4.24 -10.44 -15.16
C PRO A 48 5.59 -11.04 -15.61
N GLY A 49 5.74 -12.36 -15.49
CA GLY A 49 7.00 -13.05 -15.80
C GLY A 49 8.13 -12.89 -14.76
N GLY A 50 7.95 -12.00 -13.77
CA GLY A 50 8.94 -11.70 -12.74
C GLY A 50 8.64 -12.34 -11.37
N LYS A 51 9.49 -11.96 -10.40
CA LYS A 51 9.34 -12.28 -8.97
C LYS A 51 8.40 -11.31 -8.25
N ARG A 52 8.00 -11.65 -7.03
CA ARG A 52 7.26 -10.73 -6.14
C ARG A 52 8.23 -9.68 -5.59
N TYR A 53 7.83 -8.42 -5.67
CA TYR A 53 8.55 -7.27 -5.12
C TYR A 53 7.83 -6.73 -3.90
N ALA A 54 8.60 -6.25 -2.92
CA ALA A 54 8.10 -5.50 -1.77
C ALA A 54 8.82 -4.15 -1.74
N LYS A 55 8.06 -3.06 -1.86
CA LYS A 55 8.58 -1.69 -1.91
C LYS A 55 7.96 -0.86 -0.79
N PRO A 56 8.73 0.00 -0.11
CA PRO A 56 8.16 0.88 0.91
C PRO A 56 7.12 1.81 0.27
N CYS A 57 5.93 1.92 0.87
CA CYS A 57 4.90 2.86 0.41
C CYS A 57 5.27 4.31 0.73
N ALA A 58 6.19 4.52 1.68
CA ALA A 58 6.41 5.81 2.35
C ALA A 58 5.09 6.39 2.90
N CYS A 59 4.26 5.50 3.45
CA CYS A 59 2.96 5.81 4.02
C CYS A 59 2.99 5.43 5.50
N ASP A 60 2.67 6.37 6.38
CA ASP A 60 2.57 6.13 7.82
C ASP A 60 1.34 5.28 8.13
N PHE A 61 1.38 4.54 9.25
CA PHE A 61 0.23 3.76 9.68
C PHE A 61 -0.81 4.64 10.37
N THR A 62 -1.60 5.34 9.55
CA THR A 62 -2.73 6.21 9.90
C THR A 62 -3.85 5.98 8.89
N GLU A 63 -5.08 6.41 9.14
CA GLU A 63 -6.17 6.24 8.16
C GLU A 63 -5.81 6.81 6.78
N ASP A 64 -5.28 8.03 6.75
CA ASP A 64 -4.84 8.68 5.50
C ASP A 64 -3.69 7.91 4.84
N GLY A 65 -2.75 7.40 5.63
CA GLY A 65 -1.65 6.61 5.11
C GLY A 65 -2.12 5.27 4.52
N ILE A 66 -3.09 4.61 5.15
CA ILE A 66 -3.73 3.39 4.64
C ILE A 66 -4.49 3.69 3.34
N ARG A 67 -5.30 4.75 3.28
CA ARG A 67 -5.99 5.17 2.04
C ARG A 67 -5.00 5.46 0.92
N LYS A 68 -3.92 6.19 1.22
CA LYS A 68 -2.84 6.45 0.25
C LYS A 68 -2.18 5.16 -0.22
N ALA A 69 -1.97 4.18 0.66
CA ALA A 69 -1.44 2.88 0.29
C ALA A 69 -2.36 2.12 -0.66
N LEU A 70 -3.67 2.11 -0.40
CA LEU A 70 -4.65 1.50 -1.29
C LEU A 70 -4.67 2.17 -2.67
N MET A 71 -4.69 3.51 -2.74
CA MET A 71 -4.64 4.22 -4.02
C MET A 71 -3.36 3.91 -4.80
N LYS A 72 -2.21 3.81 -4.13
CA LYS A 72 -0.95 3.42 -4.76
C LYS A 72 -1.01 1.96 -5.25
N ALA A 73 -1.60 1.05 -4.48
CA ALA A 73 -1.79 -0.34 -4.89
C ALA A 73 -2.67 -0.44 -6.15
N GLN A 74 -3.74 0.33 -6.23
CA GLN A 74 -4.61 0.41 -7.41
C GLN A 74 -3.85 0.93 -8.64
N LYS A 75 -3.09 2.02 -8.50
CA LYS A 75 -2.24 2.53 -9.58
C LYS A 75 -1.19 1.53 -10.05
N VAL A 76 -0.59 0.80 -9.11
CA VAL A 76 0.35 -0.28 -9.46
C VAL A 76 -0.36 -1.37 -10.24
N ALA A 77 -1.55 -1.79 -9.83
CA ALA A 77 -2.32 -2.79 -10.57
C ALA A 77 -2.66 -2.33 -12.00
N GLU A 78 -3.06 -1.07 -12.19
CA GLU A 78 -3.28 -0.48 -13.50
C GLU A 78 -1.99 -0.42 -14.34
N ALA A 79 -0.87 -0.06 -13.73
CA ALA A 79 0.42 -0.05 -14.41
C ALA A 79 0.88 -1.45 -14.83
N LEU A 80 0.63 -2.47 -14.01
CA LEU A 80 0.96 -3.86 -14.31
C LEU A 80 0.15 -4.42 -15.49
N THR A 81 -1.03 -3.89 -15.78
CA THR A 81 -1.79 -4.25 -16.98
C THR A 81 -1.44 -3.40 -18.19
N LYS A 82 -0.94 -2.17 -17.97
CA LYS A 82 -0.57 -1.22 -19.03
C LYS A 82 0.81 -1.49 -19.63
N PHE A 83 1.82 -1.79 -18.80
CA PHE A 83 3.19 -1.97 -19.26
C PHE A 83 3.46 -3.42 -19.67
N SER A 84 4.13 -3.58 -20.82
CA SER A 84 4.39 -4.90 -21.39
C SER A 84 5.73 -5.47 -20.93
N THR A 85 6.62 -4.62 -20.41
CA THR A 85 7.94 -5.01 -19.94
C THR A 85 8.22 -4.54 -18.51
N GLU A 86 9.07 -5.29 -17.82
CA GLU A 86 9.52 -4.92 -16.46
C GLU A 86 10.26 -3.58 -16.45
N SER A 87 11.07 -3.29 -17.47
CA SER A 87 11.82 -2.04 -17.58
C SER A 87 10.92 -0.80 -17.69
N GLU A 88 9.85 -0.89 -18.49
CA GLU A 88 8.86 0.20 -18.60
C GLU A 88 8.12 0.43 -17.28
N PHE A 89 7.74 -0.66 -16.59
CA PHE A 89 7.12 -0.56 -15.29
C PHE A 89 8.02 0.14 -14.27
N TRP A 90 9.31 -0.22 -14.20
CA TRP A 90 10.24 0.41 -13.26
C TRP A 90 10.53 1.87 -13.61
N ALA A 91 10.64 2.20 -14.90
CA ALA A 91 10.82 3.58 -15.34
C ALA A 91 9.65 4.49 -14.90
N TRP A 92 8.42 3.97 -14.89
CA TRP A 92 7.25 4.68 -14.35
C TRP A 92 7.19 4.66 -12.81
N TYR A 93 7.56 3.55 -12.17
CA TYR A 93 7.45 3.42 -10.72
C TYR A 93 8.46 4.31 -9.98
N ASP A 94 9.66 4.48 -10.56
CA ASP A 94 10.75 5.27 -9.99
C ASP A 94 10.75 6.75 -10.45
N SER A 95 9.84 7.16 -11.35
CA SER A 95 9.64 8.56 -11.76
C SER A 95 8.83 9.38 -10.76
#